data_AF-A0A316E8T8-F1
#
_entry.id   AF-A0A316E8T8-F1
#
_cell.length_a   1.000
_cell.length_b   1.000
_cell.length_c   1.000
_cell.angle_alpha   90.00
_cell.angle_beta   90.00
_cell.angle_gamma   90.00
#
_symmetry.space_group_name_H-M   'P 1'
#
loop_
_entity.id
_entity.type
_entity.pdbx_description
1 polymer ?
#
loop_
_entity_poly.entity_id
_entity_poly.type
_entity_poly.pdbx_seq_one_letter_code
_entity_poly.pdbx_strand_id
1 'polypeptide(L)'
;MHQLQENELDLTRIQFYNDNPLYLEREVPSSDANIKSGKVIFKNGRYINRISLEKGTPGLLQKESAGDLLLSFEKSKEDNALHFGPVAGEKGEFFYQLVDSQGSPAFSRLDYEGNKYLVIYKKPRVRIMLSKSVLNNLKIKVRKMKGNKIK
;
A
#
# COMPACT_ATOMS: atom_id res chain seq x y z
N MET A 1 2.48 13.31 14.50
CA MET A 1 2.21 11.92 14.91
C MET A 1 0.98 11.45 14.12
N HIS A 2 0.90 10.15 13.81
CA HIS A 2 0.07 9.61 12.73
C HIS A 2 -1.41 9.54 13.12
N GLN A 3 -2.30 10.15 12.33
CA GLN A 3 -3.75 10.13 12.59
C GLN A 3 -4.33 8.71 12.72
N LEU A 4 -3.74 7.70 12.07
CA LEU A 4 -4.20 6.31 12.21
C LEU A 4 -3.75 5.65 13.53
N GLN A 5 -2.50 5.86 13.95
CA GLN A 5 -1.99 5.33 15.21
C GLN A 5 -2.58 6.05 16.44
N GLU A 6 -2.90 7.34 16.31
CA GLU A 6 -3.44 8.16 17.41
C GLU A 6 -4.90 7.82 17.78
N ASN A 7 -5.67 7.18 16.90
CA ASN A 7 -7.11 7.01 17.08
C ASN A 7 -7.54 5.65 17.67
N GLU A 8 -6.62 4.80 18.14
CA GLU A 8 -6.93 3.44 18.65
C GLU A 8 -7.82 2.65 17.66
N LEU A 9 -7.70 2.93 16.36
CA LEU A 9 -8.49 2.26 15.35
C LEU A 9 -8.00 0.83 15.18
N ASP A 10 -8.92 -0.12 15.25
CA ASP A 10 -8.64 -1.50 14.83
C ASP A 10 -8.50 -1.54 13.30
N LEU A 11 -7.26 -1.36 12.83
CA LEU A 11 -6.94 -1.32 11.40
C LEU A 11 -7.26 -2.64 10.68
N THR A 12 -7.36 -3.75 11.40
CA THR A 12 -7.69 -5.07 10.82
C THR A 12 -9.12 -5.14 10.29
N ARG A 13 -10.01 -4.24 10.75
CA ARG A 13 -11.41 -4.16 10.32
C ARG A 13 -11.64 -3.11 9.23
N ILE A 14 -10.57 -2.52 8.71
CA ILE A 14 -10.64 -1.46 7.72
C ILE A 14 -10.34 -2.03 6.34
N GLN A 15 -11.21 -1.71 5.38
CA GLN A 15 -10.92 -1.93 3.97
C GLN A 15 -10.11 -0.75 3.41
N PHE A 16 -8.96 -1.04 2.85
CA PHE A 16 -8.10 -0.09 2.15
C PHE A 16 -8.33 -0.14 0.65
N TYR A 17 -7.98 0.93 -0.06
CA TYR A 17 -8.07 1.02 -1.52
C TYR A 17 -6.86 1.75 -2.07
N ASN A 18 -6.33 1.34 -3.21
CA ASN A 18 -5.28 2.11 -3.89
C ASN A 18 -5.88 3.26 -4.73
N ASP A 19 -5.22 4.42 -4.72
CA ASP A 19 -5.70 5.62 -5.43
C ASP A 19 -5.39 5.62 -6.95
N ASN A 20 -4.36 4.88 -7.35
CA ASN A 20 -3.81 4.85 -8.69
C ASN A 20 -3.41 3.42 -9.10
N PRO A 21 -3.48 3.10 -10.39
CA PRO A 21 -3.09 1.80 -10.90
C PRO A 21 -1.57 1.66 -11.07
N LEU A 22 -1.06 0.43 -10.97
CA LEU A 22 0.31 0.06 -11.31
C LEU A 22 0.38 -1.32 -11.97
N TYR A 23 1.53 -1.62 -12.58
CA TYR A 23 1.90 -2.98 -12.97
C TYR A 23 3.17 -3.42 -12.24
N LEU A 24 3.22 -4.71 -11.89
CA LEU A 24 4.44 -5.39 -11.51
C LEU A 24 4.87 -6.26 -12.67
N GLU A 25 6.11 -6.12 -13.14
CA GLU A 25 6.64 -6.85 -14.28
C GLU A 25 7.95 -7.55 -13.95
N ARG A 26 8.07 -8.81 -14.36
CA ARG A 26 9.36 -9.52 -14.38
C ARG A 26 9.49 -10.33 -15.65
N GLU A 27 10.73 -10.50 -16.10
CA GLU A 27 11.03 -11.42 -17.19
C GLU A 27 11.01 -12.86 -16.69
N VAL A 28 10.50 -13.76 -17.52
CA VAL A 28 10.41 -15.20 -17.26
C VAL A 28 10.98 -15.98 -18.46
N PRO A 29 11.50 -17.20 -18.24
CA PRO A 29 12.18 -17.94 -19.30
C PRO A 29 11.24 -18.44 -20.41
N SER A 30 9.96 -18.66 -20.09
CA SER A 30 8.95 -19.18 -21.02
C SER A 30 7.53 -18.79 -20.60
N SER A 31 6.55 -19.03 -21.47
CA SER A 31 5.11 -18.91 -21.16
C SER A 31 4.66 -19.83 -20.03
N ASP A 32 5.31 -21.00 -19.91
CA ASP A 32 4.88 -22.09 -19.05
C ASP A 32 5.66 -22.14 -17.72
N ALA A 33 6.42 -21.09 -17.41
CA ALA A 33 7.07 -20.96 -16.12
C ALA A 33 6.02 -21.12 -14.99
N ASN A 34 6.42 -21.66 -13.84
CA ASN A 34 5.53 -21.77 -12.67
C ASN A 34 5.13 -20.37 -12.16
N ILE A 35 4.08 -19.81 -12.74
CA ILE A 35 3.51 -18.50 -12.39
C ILE A 35 2.41 -18.71 -11.35
N LYS A 36 2.59 -18.11 -10.18
CA LYS A 36 1.58 -18.13 -9.10
C LYS A 36 0.45 -17.12 -9.36
N SER A 37 0.78 -15.95 -9.92
CA SER A 37 -0.17 -14.87 -10.19
C SER A 37 0.16 -14.04 -11.44
N GLY A 38 -0.84 -13.33 -11.94
CA GLY A 38 -0.71 -12.46 -13.12
C GLY A 38 -0.79 -13.20 -14.45
N LYS A 39 -0.45 -12.50 -15.54
CA LYS A 39 -0.50 -13.01 -16.91
C LYS A 39 0.88 -12.97 -17.53
N VAL A 40 1.23 -13.97 -18.35
CA VAL A 40 2.44 -13.92 -19.17
C VAL A 40 2.12 -13.31 -20.52
N ILE A 41 2.90 -12.32 -20.94
CA ILE A 41 2.81 -11.66 -22.24
C ILE A 41 4.16 -11.74 -22.94
N PHE A 42 4.16 -11.91 -24.26
CA PHE A 42 5.39 -11.82 -25.06
C PHE A 42 5.59 -10.37 -25.52
N LYS A 43 6.73 -9.76 -25.17
CA LYS A 43 7.06 -8.36 -25.51
C LYS A 43 8.56 -8.24 -25.80
N ASN A 44 8.90 -7.69 -26.96
CA ASN A 44 10.28 -7.43 -27.37
C ASN A 44 11.21 -8.67 -27.27
N GLY A 45 10.73 -9.84 -27.73
CA GLY A 45 11.51 -11.07 -27.70
C GLY A 45 11.60 -11.77 -26.34
N ARG A 46 10.88 -11.28 -25.33
CA ARG A 46 10.94 -11.77 -23.95
C ARG A 46 9.55 -12.12 -23.43
N TYR A 47 9.45 -13.13 -22.59
CA TYR A 47 8.23 -13.41 -21.83
C TYR A 47 8.23 -12.57 -20.56
N ILE A 48 7.16 -11.80 -20.35
CA ILE A 48 6.98 -10.92 -19.21
C ILE A 48 5.79 -11.41 -18.40
N ASN A 49 6.01 -11.77 -17.14
CA ASN A 49 4.94 -11.97 -16.19
C ASN A 49 4.52 -10.61 -15.62
N ARG A 50 3.24 -10.25 -15.84
CA ARG A 50 2.65 -8.98 -15.43
C ARG A 50 1.51 -9.21 -14.44
N ILE A 51 1.58 -8.54 -13.30
CA ILE A 51 0.49 -8.42 -12.33
C ILE A 51 -0.05 -6.98 -12.41
N SER A 52 -1.36 -6.82 -12.35
CA SER A 52 -2.03 -5.52 -12.43
C SER A 52 -2.77 -5.21 -11.14
N LEU A 53 -2.45 -4.07 -10.55
CA LEU A 53 -3.24 -3.47 -9.48
C LEU A 53 -4.01 -2.30 -10.09
N GLU A 54 -5.31 -2.50 -10.35
CA GLU A 54 -6.16 -1.44 -10.90
C GLU A 54 -6.57 -0.46 -9.80
N LYS A 55 -6.95 0.76 -10.18
CA LYS A 55 -7.39 1.79 -9.21
C LYS A 55 -8.61 1.31 -8.42
N GLY A 56 -8.60 1.55 -7.11
CA GLY A 56 -9.72 1.22 -6.23
C GLY A 56 -9.85 -0.27 -5.95
N THR A 57 -8.79 -1.05 -6.14
CA THR A 57 -8.75 -2.45 -5.75
C THR A 57 -8.79 -2.53 -4.21
N PRO A 58 -9.73 -3.29 -3.62
CA PRO A 58 -9.82 -3.46 -2.19
C PRO A 58 -8.62 -4.25 -1.65
N GLY A 59 -7.93 -3.71 -0.64
CA GLY A 59 -6.84 -4.34 0.07
C GLY A 59 -7.11 -4.49 1.57
N LEU A 60 -6.63 -5.59 2.14
CA LEU A 60 -6.75 -5.91 3.56
C LEU A 60 -5.37 -5.84 4.23
N LEU A 61 -5.34 -5.32 5.46
CA LEU A 61 -4.14 -5.32 6.28
C LEU A 61 -3.78 -6.76 6.67
N GLN A 62 -2.57 -7.18 6.31
CA GLN A 62 -1.98 -8.44 6.78
C GLN A 62 -1.17 -8.21 8.05
N LYS A 63 -0.38 -7.13 8.06
CA LYS A 63 0.52 -6.82 9.16
C LYS A 63 0.81 -5.33 9.21
N GLU A 64 0.91 -4.78 10.41
CA GLU A 64 1.56 -3.50 10.66
C GLU A 64 2.97 -3.76 11.21
N SER A 65 3.98 -3.07 10.68
CA SER A 65 5.36 -3.23 11.13
C SER A 65 6.12 -1.93 10.98
N ALA A 66 6.68 -1.41 12.06
CA ALA A 66 7.49 -0.19 12.08
C ALA A 66 6.81 1.05 11.43
N GLY A 67 5.48 1.13 11.50
CA GLY A 67 4.70 2.20 10.88
C GLY A 67 4.29 1.95 9.43
N ASP A 68 4.79 0.87 8.81
CA ASP A 68 4.36 0.41 7.48
C ASP A 68 3.15 -0.52 7.60
N LEU A 69 2.30 -0.48 6.57
CA LEU A 69 1.15 -1.36 6.39
C LEU A 69 1.43 -2.33 5.26
N LEU A 70 1.45 -3.61 5.57
CA LEU A 70 1.51 -4.68 4.57
C LEU A 70 0.08 -5.01 4.15
N LEU A 71 -0.28 -4.62 2.94
CA LEU A 71 -1.62 -4.78 2.40
C LEU A 71 -1.65 -5.85 1.30
N SER A 72 -2.54 -6.83 1.43
CA SER A 72 -2.84 -7.77 0.36
C SER A 72 -4.06 -7.32 -0.42
N PHE A 73 -3.98 -7.37 -1.75
CA PHE A 73 -5.06 -6.99 -2.68
C PHE A 73 -5.68 -8.20 -3.40
N GLU A 74 -5.31 -9.40 -2.98
CA GLU A 74 -5.80 -10.65 -3.56
C GLU A 74 -6.01 -11.72 -2.49
N LYS A 75 -6.80 -12.75 -2.81
CA LYS A 75 -7.05 -13.87 -1.90
C LYS A 75 -5.86 -14.83 -1.92
N SER A 76 -4.83 -14.57 -1.14
CA SER A 76 -3.68 -15.47 -0.99
C SER A 76 -2.95 -15.26 0.34
N LYS A 77 -1.85 -16.00 0.55
CA LYS A 77 -1.07 -16.05 1.80
C LYS A 77 -0.29 -14.75 2.05
N GLU A 78 0.27 -14.61 3.24
CA GLU A 78 1.01 -13.43 3.73
C GLU A 78 2.09 -12.89 2.76
N ASP A 79 2.68 -13.74 1.90
CA ASP A 79 3.75 -13.40 0.94
C ASP A 79 3.30 -12.52 -0.25
N ASN A 80 2.00 -12.18 -0.33
CA ASN A 80 1.39 -11.41 -1.42
C ASN A 80 0.97 -10.00 -0.97
N ALA A 81 1.66 -9.44 0.01
CA ALA A 81 1.42 -8.09 0.49
C ALA A 81 2.36 -7.06 -0.15
N LEU A 82 1.84 -5.85 -0.35
CA LEU A 82 2.61 -4.67 -0.74
C LEU A 82 2.84 -3.77 0.48
N HIS A 83 4.02 -3.17 0.54
CA HIS A 83 4.39 -2.27 1.63
C HIS A 83 3.89 -0.86 1.37
N PHE A 84 3.10 -0.32 2.30
CA PHE A 84 2.69 1.08 2.30
C PHE A 84 3.24 1.76 3.54
N GLY A 85 4.18 2.69 3.33
CA GLY A 85 4.84 3.44 4.39
C GLY A 85 4.45 4.92 4.37
N PRO A 86 4.61 5.62 5.50
CA PRO A 86 4.31 7.03 5.58
C PRO A 86 5.36 7.88 4.87
N VAL A 87 4.90 8.67 3.90
CA VAL A 87 5.72 9.59 3.12
C VAL A 87 5.23 11.01 3.34
N ALA A 88 6.14 11.90 3.73
CA ALA A 88 5.86 13.32 3.91
C ALA A 88 5.52 13.97 2.56
N GLY A 89 4.42 14.70 2.54
CA GLY A 89 4.05 15.63 1.48
C GLY A 89 4.66 17.01 1.72
N GLU A 90 4.63 17.82 0.67
CA GLU A 90 5.23 19.17 0.64
C GLU A 90 4.67 20.13 1.69
N LYS A 91 3.44 19.88 2.18
CA LYS A 91 2.74 20.75 3.13
C LYS A 91 2.70 20.19 4.56
N GLY A 92 3.57 19.22 4.88
CA GLY A 92 3.58 18.53 6.17
C GLY A 92 2.47 17.48 6.35
N GLU A 93 1.70 17.22 5.29
CA GLU A 93 0.76 16.09 5.22
C GLU A 93 1.54 14.77 5.14
N PHE A 94 1.03 13.68 5.70
CA PHE A 94 1.62 12.36 5.52
C PHE A 94 0.67 11.48 4.72
N PHE A 95 1.22 10.75 3.76
CA PHE A 95 0.48 9.79 2.94
C PHE A 95 1.09 8.41 3.11
N TYR A 96 0.25 7.40 3.28
CA TYR A 96 0.70 6.04 3.10
C TYR A 96 0.84 5.75 1.61
N GLN A 97 2.07 5.64 1.16
CA GLN A 97 2.46 5.43 -0.24
C GLN A 97 3.15 4.07 -0.38
N LEU A 98 3.06 3.48 -1.56
CA LEU A 98 3.86 2.30 -1.89
C LEU A 98 5.36 2.61 -1.68
N VAL A 99 6.03 1.73 -0.94
CA VAL A 99 7.46 1.77 -0.60
C VAL A 99 8.09 0.40 -0.82
N ASP A 100 9.42 0.35 -0.82
CA ASP A 100 10.14 -0.93 -0.77
C ASP A 100 10.17 -1.53 0.64
N SER A 101 10.85 -2.67 0.80
CA SER A 101 10.98 -3.36 2.10
C SER A 101 11.77 -2.57 3.16
N GLN A 102 12.42 -1.47 2.79
CA GLN A 102 13.15 -0.57 3.68
C GLN A 102 12.35 0.71 3.97
N GLY A 103 11.09 0.80 3.52
CA GLY A 103 10.26 1.99 3.70
C GLY A 103 10.61 3.14 2.75
N SER A 104 11.44 2.92 1.73
CA SER A 104 11.82 3.96 0.78
C SER A 104 10.77 4.11 -0.33
N PRO A 105 10.30 5.33 -0.64
CA PRO A 105 9.47 5.58 -1.81
C PRO A 105 10.28 5.68 -3.11
N ALA A 106 11.62 5.70 -3.03
CA ALA A 106 12.52 5.87 -4.15
C ALA A 106 13.08 4.51 -4.62
N PHE A 107 12.22 3.71 -5.24
CA PHE A 107 12.56 2.38 -5.74
C PHE A 107 12.03 2.16 -7.15
N SER A 108 12.66 1.22 -7.87
CA SER A 108 12.16 0.73 -9.16
C SER A 108 11.64 -0.70 -9.07
N ARG A 109 12.06 -1.47 -8.07
CA ARG A 109 11.71 -2.88 -7.90
C ARG A 109 11.27 -3.17 -6.49
N LEU A 110 10.34 -4.12 -6.34
CA LEU A 110 9.92 -4.65 -5.05
C LEU A 110 9.89 -6.18 -5.08
N ASP A 111 9.96 -6.78 -3.90
CA ASP A 111 9.76 -8.21 -3.70
C ASP A 111 8.26 -8.50 -3.60
N TYR A 112 7.77 -9.47 -4.37
CA TYR A 112 6.38 -9.92 -4.37
C TYR A 112 6.33 -11.41 -4.72
N GLU A 113 5.59 -12.22 -3.96
CA GLU A 113 5.53 -13.68 -4.16
C GLU A 113 6.92 -14.37 -4.23
N GLY A 114 7.89 -13.86 -3.47
CA GLY A 114 9.27 -14.35 -3.46
C GLY A 114 10.09 -14.03 -4.72
N ASN A 115 9.61 -13.13 -5.59
CA ASN A 115 10.30 -12.70 -6.80
C ASN A 115 10.47 -11.17 -6.82
N LYS A 116 11.51 -10.68 -7.50
CA LYS A 116 11.69 -9.25 -7.75
C LYS A 116 10.94 -8.80 -9.00
N TYR A 117 10.05 -7.84 -8.84
CA TYR A 117 9.30 -7.22 -9.93
C TYR A 117 9.71 -5.76 -10.12
N LEU A 118 9.80 -5.33 -11.37
CA LEU A 118 9.85 -3.93 -11.78
C LEU A 118 8.46 -3.31 -11.59
N VAL A 119 8.40 -2.15 -10.95
CA VAL A 119 7.17 -1.40 -10.74
C VAL A 119 7.00 -0.41 -11.88
N ILE A 120 5.92 -0.57 -12.63
CA ILE A 120 5.53 0.32 -13.72
C ILE A 120 4.35 1.16 -13.27
N TYR A 121 4.65 2.43 -13.03
CA TYR A 121 3.68 3.43 -12.65
C TYR A 121 2.94 3.99 -13.87
N LYS A 122 1.59 4.01 -13.83
CA LYS A 122 0.79 4.82 -14.77
C LYS A 122 0.60 6.27 -14.31
N LYS A 123 0.84 6.52 -13.03
CA LYS A 123 0.77 7.81 -12.33
C LYS A 123 1.93 7.90 -11.34
N PRO A 124 2.41 9.09 -10.94
CA PRO A 124 3.69 9.26 -10.24
C PRO A 124 3.88 8.45 -8.95
N ARG A 125 2.79 8.00 -8.33
CA ARG A 125 2.78 7.26 -7.07
C ARG A 125 1.47 6.49 -6.91
N VAL A 126 1.50 5.47 -6.05
CA VAL A 126 0.31 4.77 -5.57
C VAL A 126 0.23 4.94 -4.07
N ARG A 127 -0.92 5.42 -3.60
CA ARG A 127 -1.22 5.65 -2.18
C ARG A 127 -2.43 4.83 -1.77
N ILE A 128 -2.57 4.63 -0.48
CA ILE A 128 -3.79 4.03 0.09
C ILE A 128 -4.77 5.11 0.51
N MET A 129 -6.04 4.80 0.27
CA MET A 129 -7.20 5.54 0.68
C MET A 129 -8.01 4.68 1.64
N LEU A 130 -8.69 5.37 2.56
CA LEU A 130 -9.65 4.78 3.49
C LEU A 130 -11.06 5.09 3.01
N SER A 131 -12.01 4.22 3.32
CA SER A 131 -13.42 4.52 3.05
C SER A 131 -13.91 5.70 3.91
N LYS A 132 -14.83 6.51 3.39
CA LYS A 132 -15.40 7.66 4.12
C LYS A 132 -16.09 7.27 5.43
N SER A 133 -16.66 6.08 5.52
CA SER A 133 -17.30 5.58 6.75
C SER A 133 -16.29 5.39 7.89
N VAL A 134 -15.07 4.95 7.58
CA VAL A 134 -13.97 4.86 8.55
C VAL A 134 -13.55 6.26 9.00
N LEU A 135 -13.46 7.22 8.07
CA LEU A 135 -13.14 8.61 8.41
C LEU A 135 -14.20 9.25 9.32
N ASN A 136 -15.49 8.96 9.11
CA ASN A 136 -16.57 9.48 9.95
C ASN A 136 -16.55 8.92 11.37
N ASN A 137 -15.97 7.74 11.58
CA ASN A 137 -15.85 7.09 12.88
C ASN A 137 -14.56 7.48 13.63
N LEU A 138 -13.66 8.25 13.00
CA LEU A 138 -12.51 8.86 13.67
C LEU A 138 -13.01 9.90 14.69
N LYS A 139 -13.08 9.51 15.96
CA LYS A 139 -13.36 10.45 17.06
C LYS A 139 -12.12 11.31 17.29
N ILE A 140 -12.09 12.50 16.69
CA ILE A 140 -11.12 13.54 17.05
C ILE A 140 -11.37 13.91 18.53
N LYS A 141 -10.57 13.36 19.46
CA LYS A 141 -10.62 13.72 20.89
C LYS A 141 -10.09 15.16 21.05
N VAL A 142 -10.93 16.15 20.78
CA VAL A 142 -10.59 17.57 21.03
C VAL A 142 -10.67 17.82 22.53
N ARG A 143 -9.51 17.85 23.20
CA ARG A 143 -9.43 18.30 24.59
C ARG A 143 -9.56 19.82 24.64
N LYS A 144 -10.73 20.32 25.03
CA LYS A 144 -10.93 21.75 25.31
C LYS A 144 -10.36 22.08 26.70
N MET A 145 -9.32 22.90 26.76
CA MET A 145 -8.74 23.36 28.03
C MET A 145 -9.75 24.27 28.75
N LYS A 146 -9.95 24.05 30.05
CA LYS A 146 -10.98 24.76 30.85
C LYS A 146 -10.49 26.08 31.47
N GLY A 147 -9.18 26.36 31.39
CA GLY A 147 -8.55 27.50 32.06
C GLY A 147 -8.51 27.32 33.58
N ASN A 148 -7.46 27.85 34.23
CA ASN A 148 -7.38 27.91 35.70
C ASN A 148 -7.68 29.35 36.13
N LYS A 149 -8.57 29.54 37.11
CA LYS A 149 -8.82 30.83 37.76
C LYS A 149 -8.14 30.85 39.13
N ILE A 150 -7.58 32.01 39.48
CA ILE A 150 -7.00 32.28 40.80
C ILE A 150 -8.17 32.45 41.79
N LYS A 151 -8.02 31.90 43.01
CA LYS A 151 -8.95 32.11 44.12
C LYS A 151 -8.57 33.36 44.91
#